data_AF-A0A953BQ56-F1
#
_entry.id   AF-A0A953BQ56-F1
#
_cell.length_a   1.000
_cell.length_b   1.000
_cell.length_c   1.000
_cell.angle_alpha   90.00
_cell.angle_beta   90.00
_cell.angle_gamma   90.00
#
_symmetry.space_group_name_H-M   'P 1'
#
loop_
_entity.id
_entity.type
_entity.pdbx_description
1 polymer ?
#
loop_
_entity_poly.entity_id
_entity_poly.type
_entity_poly.pdbx_seq_one_letter_code
_entity_poly.pdbx_strand_id
1 'polypeptide(L)'
;MDPDPRPGMHEDEFPRDGPSPMDAQRDDIAADPLIAAIERDLALGTMAVGRTALRDPWEHRRGEPRVFAFFWTLYVLVAVAGSVLWLAQSSAVSSSTYGPAARVMLVVVMTGAVVLWPMVRLSQSAPRAAPVRAVAADVVVVLFPLQMVVWPLIMLAQWPLNIVAALSVLTAAWVILIGGVQALALAVEQWRGASPGNWSRALWMLACLALAGGAPLLGLARRAVHGPDAADPASWSVLSPFTAIGALTGRGFSGPQGPAGAAQWAGIVAVVGVAAVLWLLAAAWPRGTAPAPRPGTGLARGEDRA
;
A
#
# COMPACT_ATOMS: atom_id res chain seq x y z
N MET A 1 -39.57 -12.68 -41.30
CA MET A 1 -40.20 -12.93 -39.99
C MET A 1 -40.53 -11.56 -39.43
N ASP A 2 -41.81 -11.23 -39.52
CA ASP A 2 -42.39 -9.92 -39.22
C ASP A 2 -42.87 -9.95 -37.75
N PRO A 3 -42.46 -9.01 -36.87
CA PRO A 3 -42.91 -9.01 -35.50
C PRO A 3 -44.31 -8.39 -35.37
N ASP A 4 -45.19 -9.21 -34.80
CA ASP A 4 -46.59 -9.01 -34.44
C ASP A 4 -46.83 -7.76 -33.56
N PRO A 5 -47.76 -6.83 -33.92
CA PRO A 5 -48.11 -5.67 -33.10
C PRO A 5 -49.12 -6.06 -32.01
N ARG A 6 -48.73 -5.88 -30.74
CA ARG A 6 -49.61 -6.15 -29.59
C ARG A 6 -50.77 -5.15 -29.50
N PRO A 7 -51.95 -5.58 -29.02
CA PRO A 7 -53.16 -4.76 -28.96
C PRO A 7 -53.09 -3.75 -27.81
N GLY A 8 -53.59 -2.54 -28.06
CA GLY A 8 -53.69 -1.47 -27.08
C GLY A 8 -54.57 -1.83 -25.89
N MET A 9 -54.06 -1.62 -24.69
CA MET A 9 -54.87 -1.64 -23.48
C MET A 9 -55.55 -0.29 -23.32
N HIS A 10 -56.87 -0.32 -23.27
CA HIS A 10 -57.75 0.79 -22.96
C HIS A 10 -57.47 1.29 -21.54
N GLU A 11 -57.08 2.55 -21.44
CA GLU A 11 -57.00 3.34 -20.22
C GLU A 11 -58.42 3.83 -19.86
N ASP A 12 -59.21 3.00 -19.18
CA ASP A 12 -60.48 3.47 -18.60
C ASP A 12 -60.48 3.28 -17.07
N GLU A 13 -60.81 4.39 -16.41
CA GLU A 13 -61.41 4.52 -15.08
C GLU A 13 -60.63 4.05 -13.86
N PHE A 14 -59.75 4.92 -13.36
CA PHE A 14 -59.58 5.07 -11.91
C PHE A 14 -60.19 6.41 -11.47
N PRO A 15 -61.19 6.40 -10.56
CA PRO A 15 -61.77 7.63 -10.01
C PRO A 15 -60.69 8.41 -9.26
N ARG A 16 -60.27 9.54 -9.84
CA ARG A 16 -59.54 10.59 -9.14
C ARG A 16 -60.61 11.46 -8.48
N ASP A 17 -60.64 11.50 -7.15
CA ASP A 17 -61.02 12.67 -6.33
C ASP A 17 -61.45 12.23 -4.92
N GLY A 18 -60.46 11.76 -4.16
CA GLY A 18 -60.51 11.77 -2.70
C GLY A 18 -59.14 12.21 -2.19
N PRO A 19 -59.05 13.19 -1.27
CA PRO A 19 -57.78 13.52 -0.63
C PRO A 19 -57.23 12.24 0.02
N SER A 20 -55.98 11.91 -0.32
CA SER A 20 -55.37 10.69 0.19
C SER A 20 -55.24 10.83 1.71
N PRO A 21 -55.52 9.79 2.51
CA PRO A 21 -55.29 9.85 3.95
C PRO A 21 -53.83 10.16 4.34
N MET A 22 -52.89 10.10 3.38
CA MET A 22 -51.52 10.60 3.57
C MET A 22 -51.37 12.12 3.51
N ASP A 23 -52.31 12.86 2.90
CA ASP A 23 -52.24 14.33 2.84
C ASP A 23 -52.54 14.94 4.21
N ALA A 24 -53.44 14.34 5.00
CA ALA A 24 -53.75 14.79 6.36
C ALA A 24 -52.59 14.55 7.36
N GLN A 25 -51.73 13.56 7.13
CA GLN A 25 -50.57 13.28 8.00
C GLN A 25 -49.35 14.15 7.65
N ARG A 26 -49.34 14.78 6.46
CA ARG A 26 -48.25 15.64 6.00
C ARG A 26 -48.28 17.01 6.67
N ASP A 27 -49.46 17.48 7.08
CA ASP A 27 -49.63 18.77 7.74
C ASP A 27 -49.16 18.76 9.21
N ASP A 28 -49.24 17.61 9.90
CA ASP A 28 -48.74 17.49 11.28
C ASP A 28 -47.19 17.43 11.35
N ILE A 29 -46.52 16.97 10.30
CA ILE A 29 -45.04 16.98 10.23
C ILE A 29 -44.53 18.40 9.93
N ALA A 30 -45.30 19.21 9.20
CA ALA A 30 -44.93 20.59 8.86
C ALA A 30 -44.98 21.57 10.05
N ALA A 31 -45.63 21.19 11.16
CA ALA A 31 -45.71 21.99 12.38
C ALA A 31 -44.58 21.72 13.38
N ASP A 32 -43.63 20.82 13.06
CA ASP A 32 -42.50 20.55 13.96
C ASP A 32 -41.53 21.76 13.94
N PRO A 33 -41.36 22.49 15.05
CA PRO A 33 -40.47 23.64 15.10
C PRO A 33 -39.02 23.28 14.79
N LEU A 34 -38.63 22.00 14.91
CA LEU A 34 -37.34 21.51 14.49
C LEU A 34 -37.18 21.53 12.96
N ILE A 35 -38.22 21.14 12.21
CA ILE A 35 -38.21 21.16 10.74
C ILE A 35 -38.23 22.60 10.24
N ALA A 36 -39.04 23.47 10.84
CA ALA A 36 -39.05 24.90 10.52
C ALA A 36 -37.71 25.59 10.85
N ALA A 37 -36.99 25.15 11.89
CA ALA A 37 -35.64 25.63 12.20
C ALA A 37 -34.60 25.12 11.20
N ILE A 38 -34.68 23.85 10.80
CA ILE A 38 -33.82 23.25 9.76
C ILE A 38 -34.06 23.91 8.40
N GLU A 39 -35.31 24.18 8.03
CA GLU A 39 -35.68 24.88 6.80
C GLU A 39 -35.27 26.35 6.84
N ARG A 40 -35.37 27.05 7.98
CA ARG A 40 -34.82 28.41 8.14
C ARG A 40 -33.30 28.41 8.01
N ASP A 41 -32.59 27.45 8.61
CA ASP A 41 -31.15 27.33 8.46
C ASP A 41 -30.75 26.94 7.02
N LEU A 42 -31.56 26.13 6.32
CA LEU A 42 -31.37 25.82 4.90
C LEU A 42 -31.67 27.02 3.99
N ALA A 43 -32.70 27.80 4.29
CA ALA A 43 -33.11 28.99 3.52
C ALA A 43 -32.18 30.18 3.76
N LEU A 44 -31.71 30.39 4.99
CA LEU A 44 -30.67 31.38 5.32
C LEU A 44 -29.29 30.90 4.87
N GLY A 45 -29.06 29.58 4.86
CA GLY A 45 -27.85 28.97 4.34
C GLY A 45 -27.74 29.00 2.81
N THR A 46 -28.84 29.00 2.05
CA THR A 46 -28.76 28.90 0.58
C THR A 46 -28.20 30.14 -0.12
N MET A 47 -28.19 31.30 0.54
CA MET A 47 -27.62 32.54 -0.03
C MET A 47 -26.24 32.92 0.53
N ALA A 48 -25.83 32.36 1.67
CA ALA A 48 -24.54 32.65 2.32
C ALA A 48 -23.60 31.43 2.47
N VAL A 49 -24.08 30.20 2.22
CA VAL A 49 -23.23 29.01 2.10
C VAL A 49 -22.64 29.00 0.69
N GLY A 50 -21.75 29.97 0.44
CA GLY A 50 -20.91 29.95 -0.74
C GLY A 50 -20.07 28.68 -0.70
N ARG A 51 -20.44 27.67 -1.51
CA ARG A 51 -19.66 26.55 -2.07
C ARG A 51 -18.42 26.05 -1.31
N THR A 52 -18.39 26.18 -0.01
CA THR A 52 -17.64 25.34 0.90
C THR A 52 -18.54 24.14 1.10
N ALA A 53 -18.75 23.38 0.01
CA ALA A 53 -19.16 22.00 0.14
C ALA A 53 -18.30 21.44 1.27
N LEU A 54 -18.95 21.03 2.36
CA LEU A 54 -18.37 20.27 3.46
C LEU A 54 -17.81 19.00 2.81
N ARG A 55 -16.65 19.16 2.16
CA ARG A 55 -15.97 18.14 1.39
C ARG A 55 -15.68 17.09 2.43
N ASP A 56 -16.43 15.98 2.35
CA ASP A 56 -16.48 14.98 3.41
C ASP A 56 -15.02 14.73 3.86
N PRO A 57 -14.65 15.11 5.09
CA PRO A 57 -13.29 14.91 5.60
C PRO A 57 -12.88 13.43 5.57
N TRP A 58 -13.82 12.56 5.24
CA TRP A 58 -13.70 11.12 5.11
C TRP A 58 -13.87 10.61 3.67
N GLU A 59 -14.09 11.48 2.67
CA GLU A 59 -14.23 11.11 1.24
C GLU A 59 -12.97 10.43 0.70
N HIS A 60 -11.81 10.87 1.17
CA HIS A 60 -10.51 10.28 0.86
C HIS A 60 -10.16 9.06 1.73
N ARG A 61 -11.05 8.61 2.63
CA ARG A 61 -10.79 7.54 3.62
C ARG A 61 -11.56 6.25 3.40
N ARG A 62 -12.48 6.15 2.43
CA ARG A 62 -13.39 5.00 2.33
C ARG A 62 -12.82 3.72 1.68
N GLY A 63 -11.54 3.65 1.31
CA GLY A 63 -10.98 2.43 0.72
C GLY A 63 -9.50 2.09 0.99
N GLU A 64 -8.68 3.03 1.45
CA GLU A 64 -7.24 2.94 1.15
C GLU A 64 -6.47 1.81 1.88
N PRO A 65 -6.68 1.51 3.18
CA PRO A 65 -5.95 0.40 3.84
C PRO A 65 -6.55 -0.98 3.57
N ARG A 66 -7.89 -1.08 3.50
CA ARG A 66 -8.59 -2.37 3.41
C ARG A 66 -8.46 -3.00 2.04
N VAL A 67 -8.62 -2.19 1.00
CA VAL A 67 -8.49 -2.65 -0.39
C VAL A 67 -7.04 -3.06 -0.67
N PHE A 68 -6.07 -2.28 -0.19
CA PHE A 68 -4.66 -2.66 -0.27
C PHE A 68 -4.38 -3.98 0.47
N ALA A 69 -4.84 -4.11 1.73
CA ALA A 69 -4.68 -5.34 2.50
C ALA A 69 -5.28 -6.55 1.77
N PHE A 70 -6.50 -6.43 1.22
CA PHE A 70 -7.16 -7.48 0.47
C PHE A 70 -6.33 -7.93 -0.74
N PHE A 71 -5.93 -7.00 -1.60
CA PHE A 71 -5.12 -7.34 -2.78
C PHE A 71 -3.73 -7.86 -2.41
N TRP A 72 -3.13 -7.34 -1.33
CA TRP A 72 -1.87 -7.86 -0.80
C TRP A 72 -2.01 -9.31 -0.33
N THR A 73 -3.06 -9.63 0.43
CA THR A 73 -3.32 -11.01 0.87
C THR A 73 -3.62 -11.93 -0.30
N LEU A 74 -4.38 -11.48 -1.30
CA LEU A 74 -4.65 -12.24 -2.52
C LEU A 74 -3.36 -12.50 -3.30
N TYR A 75 -2.49 -11.50 -3.43
CA TYR A 75 -1.19 -11.63 -4.05
C TYR A 75 -0.31 -12.68 -3.36
N VAL A 76 -0.21 -12.61 -2.03
CA VAL A 76 0.55 -13.59 -1.23
C VAL A 76 -0.05 -14.98 -1.38
N LEU A 77 -1.38 -15.12 -1.35
CA LEU A 77 -2.06 -16.39 -1.55
C LEU A 77 -1.77 -16.99 -2.94
N VAL A 78 -1.80 -16.18 -3.99
CA VAL A 78 -1.47 -16.62 -5.37
C VAL A 78 0.00 -17.04 -5.46
N ALA A 79 0.92 -16.33 -4.81
CA ALA A 79 2.33 -16.72 -4.77
C ALA A 79 2.54 -18.08 -4.07
N VAL A 80 1.88 -18.29 -2.92
CA VAL A 80 1.90 -19.56 -2.19
C VAL A 80 1.27 -20.68 -3.04
N ALA A 81 0.07 -20.48 -3.57
CA ALA A 81 -0.64 -21.46 -4.39
C ALA A 81 0.15 -21.82 -5.65
N GLY A 82 0.77 -20.84 -6.32
CA GLY A 82 1.65 -21.06 -7.47
C GLY A 82 2.86 -21.92 -7.12
N SER A 83 3.48 -21.70 -5.95
CA SER A 83 4.60 -22.51 -5.48
C SER A 83 4.21 -23.97 -5.19
N VAL A 84 3.03 -24.19 -4.61
CA VAL A 84 2.48 -25.52 -4.35
C VAL A 84 2.07 -26.23 -5.64
N LEU A 85 1.44 -25.51 -6.57
CA LEU A 85 1.05 -26.07 -7.86
C LEU A 85 2.27 -26.50 -8.69
N TRP A 86 3.34 -25.70 -8.67
CA TRP A 86 4.60 -26.07 -9.28
C TRP A 86 5.18 -27.36 -8.69
N LEU A 87 5.11 -27.51 -7.36
CA LEU A 87 5.55 -28.72 -6.69
C LEU A 87 4.68 -29.94 -7.04
N ALA A 88 3.37 -29.76 -7.15
CA ALA A 88 2.43 -30.84 -7.52
C ALA A 88 2.66 -31.39 -8.93
N GLN A 89 3.30 -30.63 -9.81
CA GLN A 89 3.70 -31.08 -11.15
C GLN A 89 5.02 -31.84 -11.16
N SER A 90 5.78 -31.83 -10.05
CA SER A 90 7.03 -32.58 -9.94
C SER A 90 6.74 -34.05 -9.61
N SER A 91 7.21 -34.97 -10.45
CA SER A 91 7.05 -36.42 -10.23
C SER A 91 7.85 -36.96 -9.06
N ALA A 92 8.78 -36.18 -8.50
CA ALA A 92 9.60 -36.54 -7.35
C ALA A 92 9.28 -35.63 -6.16
N VAL A 93 8.29 -36.04 -5.36
CA VAL A 93 7.97 -35.41 -4.07
C VAL A 93 9.01 -35.89 -3.06
N SER A 94 10.10 -35.14 -2.95
CA SER A 94 11.11 -35.32 -1.91
C SER A 94 11.24 -34.02 -1.12
N SER A 95 11.70 -34.11 0.14
CA SER A 95 11.90 -32.94 0.99
C SER A 95 12.85 -31.90 0.37
N SER A 96 13.79 -32.33 -0.49
CA SER A 96 14.69 -31.44 -1.22
C SER A 96 14.02 -30.63 -2.33
N THR A 97 12.84 -31.06 -2.82
CA THR A 97 12.08 -30.36 -3.87
C THR A 97 11.38 -29.10 -3.33
N TYR A 98 11.09 -29.03 -2.03
CA TYR A 98 10.44 -27.87 -1.40
C TYR A 98 11.33 -26.62 -1.33
N GLY A 99 12.66 -26.81 -1.20
CA GLY A 99 13.62 -25.72 -1.06
C GLY A 99 13.59 -24.73 -2.24
N PRO A 100 13.75 -25.18 -3.50
CA PRO A 100 13.63 -24.32 -4.67
C PRO A 100 12.30 -23.58 -4.77
N ALA A 101 11.17 -24.28 -4.55
CA ALA A 101 9.83 -23.68 -4.59
C ALA A 101 9.67 -22.57 -3.55
N ALA A 102 10.12 -22.82 -2.31
CA ALA A 102 10.08 -21.84 -1.23
C ALA A 102 10.91 -20.59 -1.54
N ARG A 103 12.09 -20.73 -2.17
CA ARG A 103 12.91 -19.57 -2.57
C ARG A 103 12.24 -18.72 -3.62
N VAL A 104 11.66 -19.33 -4.66
CA VAL A 104 10.93 -18.61 -5.71
C VAL A 104 9.73 -17.89 -5.09
N MET A 105 8.96 -18.56 -4.23
CA MET A 105 7.85 -17.96 -3.49
C MET A 105 8.32 -16.74 -2.68
N LEU A 106 9.40 -16.86 -1.90
CA LEU A 106 9.95 -15.76 -1.13
C LEU A 106 10.41 -14.59 -2.00
N VAL A 107 11.03 -14.86 -3.15
CA VAL A 107 11.44 -13.82 -4.11
C VAL A 107 10.22 -13.09 -4.67
N VAL A 108 9.15 -13.82 -5.01
CA VAL A 108 7.89 -13.23 -5.48
C VAL A 108 7.26 -12.36 -4.38
N VAL A 109 7.09 -12.90 -3.17
CA VAL A 109 6.53 -12.14 -2.03
C VAL A 109 7.35 -10.89 -1.74
N MET A 110 8.69 -10.99 -1.74
CA MET A 110 9.56 -9.84 -1.56
C MET A 110 9.46 -8.83 -2.71
N THR A 111 9.28 -9.28 -3.95
CA THR A 111 9.01 -8.40 -5.09
C THR A 111 7.75 -7.58 -4.86
N GLY A 112 6.67 -8.23 -4.39
CA GLY A 112 5.45 -7.53 -4.00
C GLY A 112 5.71 -6.48 -2.93
N ALA A 113 6.48 -6.82 -1.89
CA ALA A 113 6.78 -5.91 -0.79
C ALA A 113 7.67 -4.73 -1.19
N VAL A 114 8.70 -4.92 -2.02
CA VAL A 114 9.69 -3.86 -2.33
C VAL A 114 9.44 -3.13 -3.64
N VAL A 115 8.56 -3.65 -4.51
CA VAL A 115 8.23 -3.04 -5.80
C VAL A 115 6.76 -2.67 -5.88
N LEU A 116 5.86 -3.64 -5.73
CA LEU A 116 4.43 -3.41 -5.96
C LEU A 116 3.83 -2.47 -4.90
N TRP A 117 4.16 -2.69 -3.62
CA TRP A 117 3.65 -1.83 -2.55
C TRP A 117 4.09 -0.35 -2.70
N PRO A 118 5.38 -0.03 -2.87
CA PRO A 118 5.80 1.35 -3.15
C PRO A 118 5.16 1.95 -4.39
N MET A 119 5.02 1.17 -5.47
CA MET A 119 4.38 1.63 -6.70
C MET A 119 2.93 2.04 -6.44
N VAL A 120 2.15 1.19 -5.77
CA VAL A 120 0.76 1.49 -5.41
C VAL A 120 0.70 2.72 -4.50
N ARG A 121 1.51 2.76 -3.45
CA ARG A 121 1.44 3.82 -2.45
C ARG A 121 1.86 5.18 -3.01
N LEU A 122 2.95 5.24 -3.78
CA LEU A 122 3.42 6.48 -4.40
C LEU A 122 2.50 6.94 -5.54
N SER A 123 1.70 6.05 -6.14
CA SER A 123 0.68 6.43 -7.12
C SER A 123 -0.54 7.12 -6.51
N GLN A 124 -0.81 6.89 -5.22
CA GLN A 124 -1.93 7.47 -4.49
C GLN A 124 -1.67 8.93 -4.10
N SER A 125 -2.75 9.66 -3.79
CA SER A 125 -2.61 11.01 -3.21
C SER A 125 -2.02 10.91 -1.80
N ALA A 126 -1.08 11.78 -1.48
CA ALA A 126 -0.48 11.81 -0.15
C ALA A 126 -1.55 12.08 0.94
N PRO A 127 -1.57 11.31 2.04
CA PRO A 127 -2.48 11.59 3.15
C PRO A 127 -2.26 13.00 3.70
N ARG A 128 -3.32 13.80 3.80
CA ARG A 128 -3.23 15.17 4.34
C ARG A 128 -2.83 15.21 5.80
N ALA A 129 -3.21 14.17 6.56
CA ALA A 129 -2.94 14.06 7.99
C ALA A 129 -2.05 12.85 8.26
N ALA A 130 -0.88 13.10 8.86
CA ALA A 130 0.06 12.10 9.39
C ALA A 130 0.51 11.02 8.36
N PRO A 131 1.24 11.39 7.29
CA PRO A 131 1.71 10.44 6.27
C PRO A 131 2.53 9.29 6.86
N VAL A 132 3.39 9.59 7.85
CA VAL A 132 4.25 8.61 8.54
C VAL A 132 3.41 7.52 9.21
N ARG A 133 2.32 7.88 9.89
CA ARG A 133 1.42 6.93 10.56
C ARG A 133 0.69 6.04 9.54
N ALA A 134 0.32 6.61 8.41
CA ALA A 134 -0.35 5.85 7.35
C ALA A 134 0.59 4.79 6.76
N VAL A 135 1.85 5.13 6.49
CA VAL A 135 2.86 4.16 6.02
C VAL A 135 3.19 3.11 7.10
N ALA A 136 3.19 3.48 8.38
CA ALA A 136 3.38 2.52 9.47
C ALA A 136 2.25 1.48 9.52
N ALA A 137 1.01 1.88 9.23
CA ALA A 137 -0.10 0.94 9.09
C ALA A 137 0.11 -0.01 7.88
N ASP A 138 0.58 0.53 6.75
CA ASP A 138 0.90 -0.27 5.57
C ASP A 138 2.01 -1.30 5.86
N VAL A 139 3.05 -0.94 6.62
CA VAL A 139 4.11 -1.86 7.08
C VAL A 139 3.50 -3.07 7.81
N VAL A 140 2.57 -2.84 8.74
CA VAL A 140 1.92 -3.93 9.49
C VAL A 140 1.10 -4.81 8.55
N VAL A 141 0.35 -4.21 7.63
CA VAL A 141 -0.46 -4.92 6.62
C VAL A 141 0.41 -5.78 5.71
N VAL A 142 1.59 -5.29 5.29
CA VAL A 142 2.53 -6.05 4.45
C VAL A 142 3.21 -7.15 5.24
N LEU A 143 3.71 -6.81 6.43
CA LEU A 143 4.54 -7.69 7.24
C LEU A 143 3.77 -8.90 7.77
N PHE A 144 2.51 -8.72 8.16
CA PHE A 144 1.74 -9.80 8.80
C PHE A 144 1.57 -11.03 7.88
N PRO A 145 1.03 -10.93 6.65
CA PRO A 145 0.94 -12.07 5.74
C PRO A 145 2.32 -12.61 5.32
N LEU A 146 3.32 -11.73 5.19
CA LEU A 146 4.68 -12.14 4.86
C LEU A 146 5.24 -13.09 5.93
N GLN A 147 5.10 -12.73 7.22
CA GLN A 147 5.60 -13.57 8.32
C GLN A 147 4.81 -14.88 8.43
N MET A 148 3.51 -14.86 8.16
CA MET A 148 2.69 -16.08 8.07
C MET A 148 3.20 -17.07 7.00
N VAL A 149 3.87 -16.59 5.95
CA VAL A 149 4.51 -17.44 4.93
C VAL A 149 5.89 -17.93 5.36
N VAL A 150 6.68 -17.09 6.04
CA VAL A 150 8.07 -17.40 6.41
C VAL A 150 8.15 -18.50 7.48
N TRP A 151 7.34 -18.43 8.54
CA TRP A 151 7.47 -19.35 9.69
C TRP A 151 7.20 -20.83 9.37
N PRO A 152 6.16 -21.19 8.59
CA PRO A 152 5.92 -22.58 8.20
C PRO A 152 7.06 -23.24 7.42
N LEU A 153 8.01 -22.46 6.87
CA LEU A 153 9.16 -23.00 6.14
C LEU A 153 10.11 -23.83 7.01
N ILE A 154 10.06 -23.71 8.35
CA ILE A 154 10.78 -24.61 9.25
C ILE A 154 10.32 -26.06 9.00
N MET A 155 9.01 -26.27 8.85
CA MET A 155 8.41 -27.58 8.63
C MET A 155 8.39 -27.96 7.14
N LEU A 156 7.99 -27.02 6.27
CA LEU A 156 7.80 -27.32 4.85
C LEU A 156 9.12 -27.51 4.10
N ALA A 157 10.10 -26.64 4.34
CA ALA A 157 11.41 -26.69 3.68
C ALA A 157 12.48 -27.39 4.52
N GLN A 158 12.14 -27.83 5.74
CA GLN A 158 13.06 -28.44 6.72
C GLN A 158 14.31 -27.58 6.95
N TRP A 159 14.15 -26.25 6.89
CA TRP A 159 15.27 -25.33 7.11
C TRP A 159 15.57 -25.18 8.60
N PRO A 160 16.86 -25.04 8.97
CA PRO A 160 17.22 -24.79 10.36
C PRO A 160 16.54 -23.53 10.90
N LEU A 161 16.10 -23.56 12.17
CA LEU A 161 15.42 -22.44 12.83
C LEU A 161 16.22 -21.13 12.71
N ASN A 162 17.55 -21.21 12.80
CA ASN A 162 18.43 -20.04 12.66
C ASN A 162 18.30 -19.35 11.29
N ILE A 163 18.13 -20.12 10.21
CA ILE A 163 17.95 -19.58 8.85
C ILE A 163 16.57 -18.96 8.68
N VAL A 164 15.52 -19.60 9.20
CA VAL A 164 14.16 -19.04 9.15
C VAL A 164 14.05 -17.77 10.00
N ALA A 165 14.69 -17.73 11.18
CA ALA A 165 14.77 -16.54 12.01
C ALA A 165 15.53 -15.41 11.29
N ALA A 166 16.67 -15.70 10.66
CA ALA A 166 17.41 -14.72 9.87
C ALA A 166 16.57 -14.17 8.70
N LEU A 167 15.86 -15.05 7.97
CA LEU A 167 14.93 -14.63 6.91
C LEU A 167 13.77 -13.78 7.44
N SER A 168 13.19 -14.14 8.58
CA SER A 168 12.11 -13.38 9.22
C SER A 168 12.56 -11.96 9.56
N VAL A 169 13.72 -11.81 10.21
CA VAL A 169 14.28 -10.50 10.57
C VAL A 169 14.68 -9.71 9.32
N LEU A 170 15.34 -10.36 8.35
CA LEU A 170 15.76 -9.74 7.10
C LEU A 170 14.56 -9.19 6.31
N THR A 171 13.54 -10.02 6.09
CA THR A 171 12.35 -9.62 5.32
C THR A 171 11.59 -8.50 6.04
N ALA A 172 11.49 -8.56 7.37
CA ALA A 172 10.95 -7.47 8.18
C ALA A 172 11.77 -6.17 8.02
N ALA A 173 13.09 -6.26 8.10
CA ALA A 173 13.99 -5.12 7.94
C ALA A 173 13.82 -4.44 6.57
N TRP A 174 13.68 -5.22 5.50
CA TRP A 174 13.43 -4.68 4.15
C TRP A 174 12.06 -4.03 4.01
N VAL A 175 10.99 -4.61 4.57
CA VAL A 175 9.66 -3.97 4.60
C VAL A 175 9.71 -2.65 5.37
N ILE A 176 10.38 -2.62 6.53
CA ILE A 176 10.53 -1.41 7.34
C ILE A 176 11.39 -0.37 6.62
N LEU A 177 12.46 -0.78 5.93
CA LEU A 177 13.32 0.10 5.13
C LEU A 177 12.53 0.77 4.01
N ILE A 178 11.81 -0.02 3.22
CA ILE A 178 10.96 0.48 2.13
C ILE A 178 9.82 1.35 2.64
N GLY A 179 9.23 1.01 3.80
CA GLY A 179 8.32 1.89 4.52
C GLY A 179 8.97 3.21 4.93
N GLY A 180 10.22 3.20 5.39
CA GLY A 180 10.97 4.40 5.73
C GLY A 180 11.20 5.33 4.54
N VAL A 181 11.55 4.77 3.38
CA VAL A 181 11.68 5.53 2.12
C VAL A 181 10.35 6.20 1.75
N GLN A 182 9.25 5.46 1.80
CA GLN A 182 7.91 5.99 1.50
C GLN A 182 7.46 7.04 2.52
N ALA A 183 7.71 6.82 3.81
CA ALA A 183 7.37 7.77 4.86
C ALA A 183 8.12 9.10 4.65
N LEU A 184 9.41 9.04 4.30
CA LEU A 184 10.20 10.22 3.98
C LEU A 184 9.70 10.90 2.70
N ALA A 185 9.40 10.14 1.65
CA ALA A 185 8.86 10.66 0.40
C ALA A 185 7.58 11.48 0.64
N LEU A 186 6.62 10.92 1.37
CA LEU A 186 5.35 11.58 1.67
C LEU A 186 5.53 12.78 2.62
N ALA A 187 6.47 12.73 3.56
CA ALA A 187 6.78 13.86 4.44
C ALA A 187 7.38 15.05 3.66
N VAL A 188 8.29 14.78 2.72
CA VAL A 188 8.89 15.79 1.83
C VAL A 188 7.83 16.42 0.93
N GLU A 189 6.93 15.60 0.37
CA GLU A 189 5.84 16.09 -0.49
C GLU A 189 4.85 16.96 0.28
N GLN A 190 4.49 16.57 1.51
CA GLN A 190 3.63 17.37 2.38
C GLN A 190 4.24 18.75 2.67
N TRP A 191 5.55 18.80 2.93
CA TRP A 191 6.25 20.06 3.23
C TRP A 191 6.27 21.02 2.03
N ARG A 192 6.41 20.49 0.80
CA ARG A 192 6.41 21.33 -0.41
C ARG A 192 5.06 21.98 -0.69
N GLY A 193 3.96 21.51 -0.08
CA GLY A 193 2.62 22.06 -0.26
C GLY A 193 2.08 22.00 -1.70
N ALA A 194 2.80 21.35 -2.61
CA ALA A 194 2.45 21.19 -4.02
C ALA A 194 1.96 19.76 -4.26
N SER A 195 1.02 19.61 -5.20
CA SER A 195 0.68 18.29 -5.72
C SER A 195 1.97 17.63 -6.23
N PRO A 196 2.29 16.39 -5.81
CA PRO A 196 3.52 15.75 -6.21
C PRO A 196 3.57 15.62 -7.72
N GLY A 197 4.57 16.25 -8.33
CA GLY A 197 4.82 16.08 -9.75
C GLY A 197 5.17 14.61 -10.02
N ASN A 198 4.77 14.11 -11.20
CA ASN A 198 5.04 12.72 -11.61
C ASN A 198 6.53 12.35 -11.49
N TRP A 199 7.44 13.32 -11.68
CA TRP A 199 8.88 13.16 -11.50
C TRP A 199 9.31 12.88 -10.05
N SER A 200 8.69 13.50 -9.04
CA SER A 200 9.00 13.23 -7.62
C SER A 200 8.74 11.77 -7.28
N ARG A 201 7.55 11.29 -7.65
CA ARG A 201 7.12 9.90 -7.45
C ARG A 201 8.03 8.91 -8.18
N ALA A 202 8.39 9.22 -9.43
CA ALA A 202 9.31 8.39 -10.21
C ALA A 202 10.70 8.30 -9.55
N LEU A 203 11.22 9.41 -9.01
CA LEU A 203 12.51 9.41 -8.30
C LEU A 203 12.47 8.58 -7.02
N TRP A 204 11.40 8.69 -6.22
CA TRP A 204 11.24 7.87 -5.01
C TRP A 204 11.05 6.38 -5.34
N MET A 205 10.35 6.07 -6.42
CA MET A 205 10.25 4.70 -6.92
C MET A 205 11.61 4.18 -7.39
N LEU A 206 12.37 5.00 -8.13
CA LEU A 206 13.73 4.67 -8.55
C LEU A 206 14.65 4.44 -7.35
N ALA A 207 14.49 5.21 -6.27
CA ALA A 207 15.22 4.98 -5.02
C ALA A 207 14.88 3.62 -4.39
N CYS A 208 13.59 3.22 -4.36
CA CYS A 208 13.18 1.89 -3.89
C CYS A 208 13.80 0.78 -4.74
N LEU A 209 13.76 0.92 -6.07
CA LEU A 209 14.35 -0.03 -7.02
C LEU A 209 15.87 -0.10 -6.90
N ALA A 210 16.55 1.03 -6.76
CA ALA A 210 18.00 1.09 -6.59
C ALA A 210 18.43 0.45 -5.26
N LEU A 211 17.68 0.65 -4.17
CA LEU A 211 17.95 -0.01 -2.89
C LEU A 211 17.76 -1.53 -2.98
N ALA A 212 16.66 -1.99 -3.57
CA ALA A 212 16.37 -3.43 -3.66
C ALA A 212 17.24 -4.16 -4.71
N GLY A 213 17.51 -3.51 -5.85
CA GLY A 213 18.22 -4.07 -7.01
C GLY A 213 19.69 -3.69 -7.11
N GLY A 214 20.17 -2.75 -6.31
CA GLY A 214 21.55 -2.24 -6.40
C GLY A 214 22.59 -3.31 -6.15
N ALA A 215 22.46 -4.09 -5.07
CA ALA A 215 23.42 -5.14 -4.75
C ALA A 215 23.55 -6.24 -5.83
N PRO A 216 22.46 -6.83 -6.39
CA PRO A 216 22.60 -7.79 -7.48
C PRO A 216 23.22 -7.18 -8.73
N LEU A 217 22.87 -5.94 -9.09
CA LEU A 217 23.46 -5.25 -10.24
C LEU A 217 24.96 -5.00 -10.05
N LEU A 218 25.38 -4.56 -8.86
CA LEU A 218 26.79 -4.39 -8.52
C LEU A 218 27.56 -5.71 -8.52
N GLY A 219 26.94 -6.81 -8.05
CA GLY A 219 27.52 -8.14 -8.13
C GLY A 219 27.73 -8.61 -9.57
N LEU A 220 26.75 -8.39 -10.45
CA LEU A 220 26.87 -8.67 -11.87
C LEU A 220 27.97 -7.84 -12.54
N ALA A 221 27.99 -6.52 -12.28
CA ALA A 221 29.03 -5.62 -12.81
C ALA A 221 30.43 -6.04 -12.34
N ARG A 222 30.57 -6.41 -11.06
CA ARG A 222 31.84 -6.87 -10.51
C ARG A 222 32.33 -8.15 -11.18
N ARG A 223 31.45 -9.14 -11.39
CA ARG A 223 31.79 -10.39 -12.10
C ARG A 223 32.12 -10.16 -13.57
N ALA A 224 31.46 -9.19 -14.22
CA ALA A 224 31.81 -8.78 -15.58
C ALA A 224 33.24 -8.21 -15.66
N VAL A 225 33.69 -7.48 -14.63
CA VAL A 225 35.03 -6.88 -14.58
C VAL A 225 36.12 -7.83 -14.09
N HIS A 226 35.83 -8.66 -13.08
CA HIS A 226 36.83 -9.48 -12.37
C HIS A 226 36.74 -10.99 -12.69
N GLY A 227 35.81 -11.39 -13.55
CA GLY A 227 35.56 -12.79 -13.90
C GLY A 227 34.47 -13.48 -13.05
N PRO A 228 34.00 -14.67 -13.49
CA PRO A 228 32.89 -15.39 -12.87
C PRO A 228 33.23 -15.90 -11.46
N ASP A 229 34.51 -16.12 -11.16
CA ASP A 229 34.99 -16.67 -9.89
C ASP A 229 35.24 -15.60 -8.81
N ALA A 230 34.97 -14.32 -9.12
CA ALA A 230 35.12 -13.23 -8.16
C ALA A 230 34.20 -13.45 -6.96
N ALA A 231 34.79 -13.80 -5.81
CA ALA A 231 34.06 -14.01 -4.58
C ALA A 231 33.43 -12.70 -4.08
N ASP A 232 32.10 -12.70 -3.95
CA ASP A 232 31.37 -11.61 -3.31
C ASP A 232 31.55 -11.68 -1.79
N PRO A 233 31.81 -10.56 -1.10
CA PRO A 233 31.80 -10.49 0.34
C PRO A 233 30.47 -11.03 0.88
N ALA A 234 30.52 -11.89 1.90
CA ALA A 234 29.32 -12.49 2.47
C ALA A 234 28.30 -11.43 2.93
N SER A 235 28.77 -10.27 3.40
CA SER A 235 27.93 -9.15 3.80
C SER A 235 27.16 -8.51 2.64
N TRP A 236 27.67 -8.53 1.40
CA TRP A 236 26.98 -7.94 0.24
C TRP A 236 25.76 -8.74 -0.16
N SER A 237 25.80 -10.05 0.08
CA SER A 237 24.72 -10.95 -0.28
C SER A 237 23.41 -10.63 0.44
N VAL A 238 23.48 -9.99 1.63
CA VAL A 238 22.30 -9.59 2.42
C VAL A 238 21.85 -8.14 2.19
N LEU A 239 22.58 -7.36 1.38
CA LEU A 239 22.25 -5.97 1.03
C LEU A 239 21.18 -5.84 -0.06
N SER A 240 20.58 -6.94 -0.51
CA SER A 240 19.38 -6.92 -1.34
C SER A 240 18.40 -8.00 -0.87
N PRO A 241 17.09 -7.73 -0.87
CA PRO A 241 16.09 -8.72 -0.47
C PRO A 241 16.11 -9.96 -1.37
N PHE A 242 16.57 -9.83 -2.61
CA PHE A 242 16.56 -10.91 -3.60
C PHE A 242 17.78 -11.82 -3.44
N THR A 243 18.98 -11.25 -3.32
CA THR A 243 20.21 -12.03 -3.17
C THR A 243 20.29 -12.70 -1.80
N ALA A 244 19.71 -12.07 -0.78
CA ALA A 244 19.76 -12.53 0.59
C ALA A 244 19.04 -13.86 0.80
N ILE A 245 17.93 -14.08 0.08
CA ILE A 245 17.18 -15.35 0.13
C ILE A 245 18.10 -16.50 -0.29
N GLY A 246 18.75 -16.41 -1.46
CA GLY A 246 19.68 -17.43 -1.92
C GLY A 246 20.93 -17.56 -1.05
N ALA A 247 21.41 -16.46 -0.48
CA ALA A 247 22.59 -16.46 0.39
C ALA A 247 22.34 -17.18 1.72
N LEU A 248 21.16 -17.00 2.32
CA LEU A 248 20.79 -17.65 3.58
C LEU A 248 20.34 -19.09 3.37
N THR A 249 19.69 -19.40 2.25
CA THR A 249 19.04 -20.70 2.05
C THR A 249 19.85 -21.66 1.17
N GLY A 250 20.96 -21.23 0.57
CA GLY A 250 21.74 -22.02 -0.38
C GLY A 250 21.28 -21.88 -1.83
N ARG A 251 21.96 -22.58 -2.75
CA ARG A 251 21.71 -22.51 -4.21
C ARG A 251 21.19 -23.83 -4.77
N GLY A 252 20.33 -23.76 -5.78
CA GLY A 252 19.80 -24.93 -6.48
C GLY A 252 19.02 -25.88 -5.55
N PHE A 253 19.23 -27.18 -5.71
CA PHE A 253 18.59 -28.21 -4.86
C PHE A 253 19.30 -28.42 -3.52
N SER A 254 20.48 -27.84 -3.34
CA SER A 254 21.18 -27.91 -2.06
C SER A 254 20.43 -27.06 -1.02
N GLY A 255 20.28 -27.59 0.20
CA GLY A 255 19.74 -26.84 1.32
C GLY A 255 20.71 -25.75 1.83
N PRO A 256 20.36 -25.10 2.95
CA PRO A 256 21.29 -24.20 3.64
C PRO A 256 22.58 -24.93 3.98
N GLN A 257 23.73 -24.32 3.69
CA GLN A 257 25.05 -24.94 3.89
C GLN A 257 25.55 -24.83 5.33
N GLY A 258 24.87 -24.05 6.16
CA GLY A 258 25.22 -23.80 7.55
C GLY A 258 24.29 -22.74 8.16
N PRO A 259 24.44 -22.42 9.45
CA PRO A 259 23.72 -21.33 10.09
C PRO A 259 24.12 -19.96 9.51
N ALA A 260 23.27 -18.95 9.73
CA ALA A 260 23.54 -17.59 9.33
C ALA A 260 24.80 -17.06 10.05
N GLY A 261 25.83 -16.72 9.28
CA GLY A 261 27.12 -16.26 9.80
C GLY A 261 27.08 -14.83 10.34
N ALA A 262 28.10 -14.46 11.11
CA ALA A 262 28.22 -13.12 11.70
C ALA A 262 28.17 -12.00 10.65
N ALA A 263 28.77 -12.20 9.47
CA ALA A 263 28.73 -11.23 8.38
C ALA A 263 27.31 -10.99 7.82
N GLN A 264 26.46 -12.03 7.80
CA GLN A 264 25.08 -11.92 7.35
C GLN A 264 24.24 -11.16 8.40
N TRP A 265 24.43 -11.47 9.69
CA TRP A 265 23.79 -10.72 10.78
C TRP A 265 24.21 -9.25 10.80
N ALA A 266 25.49 -8.95 10.59
CA ALA A 266 25.98 -7.57 10.50
C ALA A 266 25.30 -6.81 9.35
N GLY A 267 25.11 -7.45 8.19
CA GLY A 267 24.39 -6.85 7.07
C GLY A 267 22.90 -6.64 7.36
N ILE A 268 22.23 -7.58 8.05
CA ILE A 268 20.84 -7.40 8.51
C ILE A 268 20.75 -6.19 9.46
N VAL A 269 21.66 -6.08 10.43
CA VAL A 269 21.72 -4.94 11.36
C VAL A 269 21.95 -3.63 10.62
N ALA A 270 22.80 -3.62 9.59
CA ALA A 270 23.02 -2.45 8.75
C ALA A 270 21.73 -2.00 8.04
N VAL A 271 20.96 -2.93 7.46
CA VAL A 271 19.66 -2.64 6.84
C VAL A 271 18.68 -2.03 7.85
N VAL A 272 18.61 -2.60 9.07
CA VAL A 272 17.79 -2.06 10.17
C VAL A 272 18.23 -0.65 10.55
N GLY A 273 19.55 -0.40 10.64
CA GLY A 273 20.10 0.91 10.97
C GLY A 273 19.71 1.98 9.94
N VAL A 274 19.84 1.67 8.64
CA VAL A 274 19.40 2.58 7.56
C VAL A 274 17.90 2.83 7.63
N ALA A 275 17.11 1.78 7.86
CA ALA A 275 15.66 1.91 8.02
C ALA A 275 15.31 2.86 9.17
N ALA A 276 15.93 2.68 10.34
CA ALA A 276 15.71 3.53 11.50
C ALA A 276 16.04 5.01 11.20
N VAL A 277 17.16 5.27 10.52
CA VAL A 277 17.54 6.63 10.09
C VAL A 277 16.46 7.24 9.19
N LEU A 278 15.95 6.51 8.19
CA LEU A 278 14.90 7.03 7.31
C LEU A 278 13.60 7.35 8.06
N TRP A 279 13.19 6.51 9.01
CA TRP A 279 12.02 6.77 9.85
C TRP A 279 12.21 7.98 10.76
N LEU A 280 13.40 8.15 11.35
CA LEU A 280 13.74 9.32 12.16
C LEU A 280 13.73 10.60 11.31
N LEU A 281 14.31 10.57 10.11
CA LEU A 281 14.28 11.70 9.18
C LEU A 281 12.85 12.04 8.76
N ALA A 282 12.01 11.05 8.47
CA ALA A 282 10.60 11.26 8.12
C ALA A 282 9.80 11.84 9.29
N ALA A 283 10.07 11.39 10.53
CA ALA A 283 9.38 11.86 11.72
C ALA A 283 9.82 13.26 12.16
N ALA A 284 11.11 13.58 12.01
CA ALA A 284 11.69 14.89 12.32
C ALA A 284 11.43 15.92 11.22
N TRP A 285 10.95 15.51 10.05
CA TRP A 285 10.71 16.42 8.93
C TRP A 285 9.72 17.53 9.33
N PRO A 286 10.04 18.81 9.09
CA PRO A 286 9.19 19.91 9.52
C PRO A 286 7.77 19.78 8.98
N ARG A 287 6.79 19.70 9.88
CA ARG A 287 5.38 19.83 9.51
C ARG A 287 5.19 21.29 9.14
N GLY A 288 5.17 21.58 7.84
CA GLY A 288 4.92 22.94 7.36
C GLY A 288 3.69 23.49 8.07
N THR A 289 3.87 24.55 8.86
CA THR A 289 2.75 25.30 9.41
C THR A 289 1.93 25.72 8.20
N ALA A 290 0.69 25.23 8.10
CA ALA A 290 -0.19 25.58 7.00
C ALA A 290 -0.11 27.11 6.82
N PRO A 291 0.21 27.61 5.61
CA PRO A 291 0.36 29.04 5.40
C PRO A 291 -0.90 29.71 5.95
N ALA A 292 -0.72 30.65 6.88
CA ALA A 292 -1.83 31.34 7.51
C ALA A 292 -2.77 31.84 6.40
N PRO A 293 -4.09 31.62 6.52
CA PRO A 293 -5.04 32.05 5.50
C PRO A 293 -4.77 33.52 5.19
N ARG A 294 -4.45 33.85 3.93
CA ARG A 294 -4.07 35.22 3.54
C ARG A 294 -5.22 36.16 3.95
N PRO A 295 -5.02 37.06 4.91
CA PRO A 295 -6.03 38.04 5.25
C PRO A 295 -6.17 38.99 4.07
N GLY A 296 -7.27 38.92 3.32
CA GLY A 296 -7.55 39.89 2.25
C GLY A 296 -8.15 39.36 0.95
N THR A 297 -8.34 38.05 0.75
CA THR A 297 -9.17 37.56 -0.37
C THR A 297 -10.67 37.52 -0.04
N GLY A 298 -11.07 38.14 1.07
CA GLY A 298 -12.46 38.41 1.38
C GLY A 298 -12.96 39.61 0.59
N LEU A 299 -13.90 39.36 -0.33
CA LEU A 299 -15.08 40.21 -0.55
C LEU A 299 -14.83 41.64 -1.07
N ALA A 300 -14.26 41.78 -2.27
CA ALA A 300 -14.48 42.96 -3.11
C ALA A 300 -15.21 42.58 -4.41
N ARG A 301 -16.27 41.76 -4.30
CA ARG A 301 -17.06 41.33 -5.46
C ARG A 301 -18.53 41.22 -5.05
N GLY A 302 -19.25 42.33 -5.04
CA GLY A 302 -20.70 42.26 -4.86
C GLY A 302 -21.45 43.51 -4.42
N GLU A 303 -20.92 44.73 -4.58
CA GLU A 303 -21.74 45.95 -4.49
C GLU A 303 -21.30 46.87 -5.63
N ASP A 304 -21.96 46.76 -6.78
CA ASP A 304 -22.10 47.80 -7.82
C ASP A 304 -22.66 47.19 -9.11
N ARG A 305 -23.96 46.90 -9.10
CA ARG A 305 -24.82 46.91 -10.29
C ARG A 305 -26.18 47.45 -9.88
N ALA A 306 -26.29 48.78 -9.91
CA ALA A 306 -27.53 49.51 -10.08
C ALA A 306 -27.76 49.77 -11.58
#